data_AF-A0A1S8KIH3-F1
#
_entry.id   AF-A0A1S8KIH3-F1
#
_cell.length_a   1.000
_cell.length_b   1.000
_cell.length_c   1.000
_cell.angle_alpha   90.00
_cell.angle_beta   90.00
_cell.angle_gamma   90.00
#
_symmetry.space_group_name_H-M   'P 1'
#
loop_
_entity.id
_entity.type
_entity.pdbx_description
1 polymer ?
#
loop_
_entity_poly.entity_id
_entity_poly.type
_entity_poly.pdbx_seq_one_letter_code
_entity_poly.pdbx_strand_id
1 'polypeptide(L)'
;MTKMESELLVQIKQLTQLLEIQQQENTLLREQIAEMNRRLFGRKKETPPVDGQIDLLDDSTFNEPEHTGQESQEPITVSSFKRRKRKGLKALSLEGLPEV
;
A
#
# COMPACT_ATOMS: atom_id res chain seq x y z
N MET A 1 -4.22 -43.12 41.46
CA MET A 1 -3.39 -41.92 41.28
C MET A 1 -2.68 -41.62 42.58
N THR A 2 -1.39 -41.36 42.53
CA THR A 2 -0.63 -40.92 43.70
C THR A 2 -1.00 -39.47 44.05
N LYS A 3 -0.86 -39.08 45.32
CA LYS A 3 -1.12 -37.70 45.76
C LYS A 3 -0.30 -36.69 44.94
N MET A 4 0.94 -37.05 44.62
CA MET A 4 1.85 -36.28 43.78
C MET A 4 1.31 -36.08 42.35
N GLU A 5 0.78 -37.12 41.70
CA GLU A 5 0.14 -36.99 40.38
C GLU A 5 -1.03 -36.01 40.39
N SER A 6 -1.83 -36.02 41.46
CA SER A 6 -2.97 -35.10 41.58
C SER A 6 -2.54 -33.64 41.75
N GLU A 7 -1.47 -33.39 42.52
CA GLU A 7 -0.89 -32.05 42.70
C GLU A 7 -0.27 -31.53 41.39
N LEU A 8 0.46 -32.38 40.67
CA LEU A 8 0.99 -32.07 39.33
C LEU A 8 -0.13 -31.69 38.35
N LEU A 9 -1.24 -32.43 38.35
CA LEU A 9 -2.36 -32.18 37.46
C LEU A 9 -3.06 -30.84 37.76
N VAL A 10 -3.12 -30.45 39.04
CA VAL A 10 -3.62 -29.14 39.45
C VAL A 10 -2.68 -28.02 38.99
N GLN A 11 -1.37 -28.18 39.17
CA GLN A 11 -0.38 -27.20 38.71
C GLN A 11 -0.43 -27.02 37.19
N ILE A 12 -0.54 -28.11 36.42
CA ILE A 12 -0.66 -28.04 34.96
C ILE A 12 -1.91 -27.25 34.56
N LYS A 13 -3.05 -27.47 35.23
CA LYS A 13 -4.28 -26.70 34.96
C LYS A 13 -4.10 -25.21 35.25
N GLN A 14 -3.48 -24.86 36.37
CA GLN A 14 -3.22 -23.47 36.73
C GLN A 14 -2.28 -22.79 35.72
N LEU A 15 -1.20 -23.46 35.33
CA LEU A 15 -0.27 -22.94 34.32
C LEU A 15 -0.93 -22.76 32.96
N THR A 16 -1.82 -23.68 32.57
CA THR A 16 -2.56 -23.58 31.31
C THR A 16 -3.50 -22.38 31.31
N GLN A 17 -4.23 -22.16 32.41
CA GLN A 17 -5.10 -20.98 32.57
C GLN A 17 -4.32 -19.67 32.53
N LEU A 18 -3.17 -19.62 33.21
CA LEU A 18 -2.31 -18.43 33.22
C LEU A 18 -1.76 -18.12 31.82
N LEU A 19 -1.38 -19.16 31.07
CA LEU A 19 -0.90 -19.04 29.70
C LEU A 19 -2.00 -18.53 28.77
N GLU A 20 -3.23 -19.01 28.92
CA GLU A 20 -4.38 -18.53 28.14
C GLU A 20 -4.65 -17.04 28.40
N ILE A 21 -4.65 -16.61 29.67
CA ILE A 21 -4.80 -15.20 30.05
C ILE A 21 -3.70 -14.34 29.42
N GLN A 22 -2.43 -14.78 29.51
CA GLN A 22 -1.30 -14.05 28.92
C GLN A 22 -1.38 -13.99 27.39
N GLN A 23 -1.90 -15.02 26.73
CA GLN A 23 -2.09 -15.00 25.28
C GLN A 23 -3.16 -13.97 24.89
N GLN A 24 -4.28 -13.93 25.61
CA GLN A 24 -5.33 -12.94 25.39
C GLN A 24 -4.80 -11.51 25.59
N GLU A 25 -4.05 -11.27 26.66
CA GLU A 25 -3.41 -9.97 26.92
C GLU A 25 -2.45 -9.57 25.79
N ASN A 26 -1.59 -10.49 25.35
CA ASN A 26 -0.66 -10.24 24.25
C ASN A 26 -1.39 -9.93 22.93
N THR A 27 -2.50 -10.62 22.64
CA THR A 27 -3.29 -10.33 21.43
C THR A 27 -3.88 -8.93 21.48
N LEU A 28 -4.46 -8.54 22.62
CA LEU A 28 -5.02 -7.21 22.82
C LEU A 28 -3.96 -6.11 22.67
N LEU A 29 -2.79 -6.29 23.29
CA LEU A 29 -1.68 -5.32 23.19
C LEU A 29 -1.20 -5.17 21.74
N ARG A 30 -1.12 -6.27 20.98
CA ARG A 30 -0.74 -6.22 19.55
C ARG A 30 -1.77 -5.47 18.72
N GLU A 31 -3.06 -5.67 18.99
CA GLU A 31 -4.14 -4.95 18.30
C GLU A 31 -4.09 -3.45 18.60
N GLN A 32 -3.88 -3.06 19.86
CA GLN A 32 -3.71 -1.66 20.25
C GLN A 32 -2.51 -1.00 19.54
N ILE A 33 -1.37 -1.69 19.48
CA ILE A 33 -0.18 -1.20 18.77
C ILE A 33 -0.48 -1.04 17.26
N ALA A 34 -1.13 -2.03 16.65
CA ALA A 34 -1.50 -1.97 15.24
C ALA A 34 -2.47 -0.80 14.96
N GLU A 35 -3.43 -0.57 15.86
CA GLU A 35 -4.38 0.54 15.76
C GLU A 35 -3.68 1.90 15.89
N MET A 36 -2.82 2.06 16.90
CA MET A 36 -2.03 3.25 17.11
C MET A 36 -1.14 3.54 15.90
N ASN A 37 -0.46 2.52 15.37
CA ASN A 37 0.36 2.64 14.17
C ASN A 37 -0.47 3.04 12.94
N ARG A 38 -1.69 2.50 12.80
CA ARG A 38 -2.61 2.91 11.74
C ARG A 38 -3.06 4.36 11.90
N ARG A 39 -3.26 4.86 13.12
CA ARG A 39 -3.63 6.25 13.39
C ARG A 39 -2.48 7.22 13.10
N LEU A 40 -1.27 6.89 13.53
CA LEU A 40 -0.08 7.74 13.40
C LEU A 40 0.53 7.70 11.99
N PHE A 41 0.60 6.50 11.41
CA PHE A 41 1.34 6.22 10.17
C PHE A 41 0.49 5.53 9.09
N GLY A 42 -0.80 5.31 9.33
CA GLY A 42 -1.70 4.82 8.29
C GLY A 42 -1.84 5.84 7.16
N ARG A 43 -2.67 5.50 6.16
CA ARG A 43 -2.87 6.32 4.96
C ARG A 43 -3.22 7.75 5.37
N LYS A 44 -2.21 8.61 5.39
CA LYS A 44 -2.36 10.04 5.38
C LYS A 44 -3.30 10.31 4.20
N LYS A 45 -4.55 10.68 4.47
CA LYS A 45 -5.07 11.78 3.69
C LYS A 45 -4.03 12.86 3.90
N GLU A 46 -3.39 13.29 2.84
CA GLU A 46 -2.62 14.52 2.84
C GLU A 46 -3.62 15.61 3.24
N THR A 47 -3.88 15.76 4.54
CA THR A 47 -4.48 16.96 5.08
C THR A 47 -3.33 17.93 5.08
N PRO A 48 -3.29 18.89 4.14
CA PRO A 48 -2.21 19.87 4.10
C PRO A 48 -2.17 20.57 5.47
N PRO A 49 -1.06 20.49 6.22
CA PRO A 49 -0.96 21.09 7.53
C PRO A 49 -0.28 22.45 7.38
N VAL A 50 -0.83 23.36 6.58
CA VAL A 50 -0.23 24.69 6.45
C VAL A 50 -1.32 25.73 6.14
N ASP A 51 -1.50 26.65 7.08
CA ASP A 51 -2.17 27.93 6.81
C ASP A 51 -1.43 28.62 5.65
N GLY A 52 -2.07 28.66 4.46
CA GLY A 52 -1.48 29.21 3.23
C GLY A 52 -1.14 28.21 2.12
N GLN A 53 -1.38 26.89 2.28
CA GLN A 53 -1.30 25.97 1.15
C GLN A 53 -2.62 26.00 0.35
N ILE A 54 -2.62 26.75 -0.75
CA ILE A 54 -3.70 26.73 -1.75
C ILE A 54 -3.61 25.46 -2.58
N ASP A 55 -4.76 24.86 -2.92
CA ASP A 55 -4.81 23.72 -3.84
C ASP A 55 -4.39 24.22 -5.23
N LEU A 56 -3.40 23.56 -5.84
CA LEU A 56 -2.86 23.93 -7.15
C LEU A 56 -3.93 23.87 -8.25
N LEU A 57 -5.01 23.13 -8.01
CA LEU A 57 -6.12 22.94 -8.95
C LEU A 57 -7.40 23.71 -8.57
N ASP A 58 -7.43 24.44 -7.45
CA ASP A 58 -8.58 25.27 -7.09
C ASP A 58 -8.59 26.62 -7.85
N ASP A 59 -7.43 27.07 -8.34
CA ASP A 59 -7.36 28.25 -9.20
C ASP A 59 -7.90 27.89 -10.59
N SER A 60 -9.08 28.45 -10.91
CA SER A 60 -9.74 28.37 -12.21
C SER A 60 -8.82 28.69 -13.41
N THR A 61 -7.68 29.31 -13.16
CA THR A 61 -6.57 29.56 -14.08
C THR A 61 -6.05 28.30 -14.79
N PHE A 62 -6.11 27.13 -14.16
CA PHE A 62 -5.64 25.86 -14.77
C PHE A 62 -6.71 25.10 -15.57
N ASN A 63 -7.97 25.53 -15.52
CA ASN A 63 -9.05 24.89 -16.28
C ASN A 63 -9.10 25.34 -17.74
N GLU A 64 -8.50 26.49 -18.05
CA GLU A 64 -8.45 27.02 -19.40
C GLU A 64 -7.01 26.97 -19.92
N PRO A 65 -6.77 26.44 -21.13
CA PRO A 65 -5.44 26.47 -21.72
C PRO A 65 -5.00 27.93 -21.92
N GLU A 66 -3.85 28.31 -21.36
CA GLU A 66 -3.25 29.61 -21.66
C GLU A 66 -3.03 29.73 -23.16
N HIS A 67 -3.70 30.71 -23.78
CA HIS A 67 -3.50 31.05 -25.17
C HIS A 67 -2.11 31.69 -25.33
N THR A 68 -1.10 30.88 -25.60
CA THR A 68 0.14 31.38 -26.23
C THR A 68 -0.29 31.94 -27.57
N GLY A 69 -0.27 33.27 -27.73
CA GLY A 69 -0.81 34.04 -28.88
C GLY A 69 -0.20 33.74 -30.26
N GLN A 70 0.31 32.53 -30.46
CA GLN A 70 0.73 31.92 -31.71
C GLN A 70 -0.17 30.71 -32.00
N GLU A 71 -1.47 30.95 -32.11
CA GLU A 71 -2.37 29.98 -32.71
C GLU A 71 -2.05 29.89 -34.20
N SER A 72 -1.37 28.82 -34.61
CA SER A 72 -1.20 28.48 -36.02
C SER A 72 -2.59 28.23 -36.64
N GLN A 73 -2.99 29.07 -37.58
CA GLN A 73 -4.26 28.98 -38.32
C GLN A 73 -4.35 27.75 -39.25
N GLU A 74 -3.26 27.01 -39.41
CA GLU A 74 -3.20 25.86 -40.30
C GLU A 74 -3.56 24.56 -39.54
N PRO A 75 -4.40 23.69 -40.14
CA PRO A 75 -4.72 22.41 -39.54
C PRO A 75 -3.45 21.54 -39.46
N ILE A 76 -2.90 21.39 -38.25
CA ILE A 76 -1.78 20.50 -37.99
C ILE A 76 -2.28 19.07 -38.20
N THR A 77 -1.84 18.44 -39.29
CA THR A 77 -2.09 17.02 -39.53
C THR A 77 -1.18 16.19 -38.62
N VAL A 78 -1.70 15.79 -37.46
CA VAL A 78 -0.98 14.87 -36.57
C VAL A 78 -0.99 13.49 -37.20
N SER A 79 0.10 13.10 -37.86
CA SER A 79 0.27 11.73 -38.34
C SER A 79 0.18 10.77 -37.15
N SER A 80 -0.70 9.77 -37.23
CA SER A 80 -0.87 8.81 -36.13
C SER A 80 0.42 8.02 -35.92
N PHE A 81 1.15 8.32 -34.85
CA PHE A 81 2.33 7.55 -34.46
C PHE A 81 1.89 6.28 -33.75
N LYS A 82 1.90 5.14 -34.47
CA LYS A 82 1.68 3.83 -33.84
C LYS A 82 2.98 3.39 -33.17
N ARG A 83 3.01 3.44 -31.84
CA ARG A 83 4.11 2.88 -31.05
C ARG A 83 4.24 1.38 -31.35
N ARG A 84 5.34 0.97 -31.97
CA ARG A 84 5.69 -0.45 -32.10
C ARG A 84 5.90 -1.03 -30.70
N LYS A 85 5.24 -2.15 -30.41
CA LYS A 85 5.50 -2.92 -29.18
C LYS A 85 6.94 -3.46 -29.28
N ARG A 86 7.76 -3.20 -28.26
CA ARG A 86 9.10 -3.80 -28.16
C ARG A 86 8.92 -5.30 -27.88
N LYS A 87 9.71 -6.15 -28.53
CA LYS A 87 9.79 -7.58 -28.17
C LYS A 87 10.17 -7.67 -26.69
N GLY A 88 9.47 -8.49 -25.92
CA GLY A 88 9.80 -8.72 -24.51
C GLY A 88 11.11 -9.50 -24.36
N LEU A 89 11.75 -9.40 -23.19
CA LEU A 89 13.00 -10.10 -22.87
C LEU A 89 12.97 -11.61 -23.20
N LYS A 90 11.84 -12.28 -22.93
CA LYS A 90 11.66 -13.70 -23.26
C LYS A 90 11.77 -13.97 -24.76
N ALA A 91 11.16 -13.12 -25.59
CA ALA A 91 11.19 -13.28 -27.04
C ALA A 91 12.59 -13.02 -27.63
N LEU A 92 13.35 -12.09 -27.04
CA LEU A 92 14.76 -11.86 -27.41
C LEU A 92 15.65 -13.05 -26.99
N SER A 93 15.40 -13.62 -25.81
CA SER A 93 16.16 -14.77 -25.31
C SER A 93 15.93 -16.05 -26.10
N LEU A 94 14.80 -16.17 -26.81
CA LEU A 94 14.41 -17.35 -27.59
C LEU A 94 14.79 -17.23 -29.09
N GLU A 95 15.27 -16.07 -29.55
CA GLU A 95 15.48 -15.77 -30.99
C GLU A 95 16.57 -16.62 -31.67
N GLY A 96 17.35 -17.39 -30.90
CA GLY A 96 18.38 -18.29 -31.40
C GLY A 96 18.32 -19.72 -30.86
N LEU A 97 17.23 -20.09 -30.17
CA LEU A 97 17.04 -21.45 -29.65
C LEU A 97 16.22 -22.27 -30.65
N PRO A 98 16.54 -23.56 -30.85
CA PRO A 98 15.71 -24.42 -31.70
C PRO A 98 14.31 -24.54 -31.09
N GLU A 99 13.29 -24.39 -31.93
CA GLU A 99 11.91 -24.69 -31.55
C GLU A 99 11.80 -26.20 -31.34
N VAL A 100 11.20 -26.60 -30.21
CA VAL A 100 10.93 -28.01 -29.86
C VAL A 100 9.60 -28.44 -30.47
#